data_AF-A0A2D7XFQ6-F1
#
_entry.id   AF-A0A2D7XFQ6-F1
#
_cell.length_a   1.000
_cell.length_b   1.000
_cell.length_c   1.000
_cell.angle_alpha   90.00
_cell.angle_beta   90.00
_cell.angle_gamma   90.00
#
_symmetry.space_group_name_H-M   'P 1'
#
loop_
_entity.id
_entity.type
_entity.pdbx_description
1 polymer ?
#
loop_
_entity_poly.entity_id
_entity_poly.type
_entity_poly.pdbx_seq_one_letter_code
_entity_poly.pdbx_strand_id
1 'polypeptide(L)'
;MEKLTAQELNTVQSFVAEFNTLKMKIGDAELAKTVLLGKVDKLKAEYNDYENDLMEKYGKDAVVNVQTGEITRNSEEKEDV
;
A
#
# COMPACT_ATOMS: atom_id res chain seq x y z
N MET A 1 -54.20 -5.70 -11.72
CA MET A 1 -52.81 -5.46 -11.25
C MET A 1 -52.56 -6.43 -10.12
N GLU A 2 -51.50 -7.21 -10.22
CA GLU A 2 -51.04 -8.07 -9.14
C GLU A 2 -50.05 -7.31 -8.27
N LYS A 3 -50.02 -7.65 -6.98
CA LYS A 3 -49.08 -7.09 -5.99
C LYS A 3 -48.46 -8.24 -5.21
N LEU A 4 -47.20 -8.05 -4.82
CA LEU A 4 -46.54 -8.92 -3.87
C LEU A 4 -47.32 -8.97 -2.55
N THR A 5 -47.29 -10.14 -1.92
CA THR A 5 -47.66 -10.25 -0.51
C THR A 5 -46.71 -9.43 0.35
N ALA A 6 -47.13 -9.10 1.57
CA ALA A 6 -46.28 -8.37 2.51
C ALA A 6 -44.96 -9.11 2.80
N GLN A 7 -45.00 -10.44 2.84
CA GLN A 7 -43.81 -11.26 3.08
C GLN A 7 -42.82 -11.17 1.92
N GLU A 8 -43.30 -11.35 0.69
CA GLU A 8 -42.45 -11.25 -0.50
C GLU A 8 -41.86 -9.85 -0.65
N LEU A 9 -42.67 -8.81 -0.40
CA LEU A 9 -42.19 -7.43 -0.44
C LEU A 9 -41.08 -7.19 0.59
N ASN A 10 -41.25 -7.64 1.83
CA ASN A 10 -40.24 -7.52 2.88
C ASN A 10 -38.94 -8.25 2.50
N THR A 11 -39.04 -9.44 1.91
CA THR A 11 -37.86 -10.19 1.44
C THR A 11 -37.12 -9.43 0.35
N VAL A 12 -37.83 -8.92 -0.66
CA VAL A 12 -37.21 -8.15 -1.76
C VAL A 12 -36.54 -6.88 -1.22
N GLN A 13 -37.21 -6.15 -0.33
CA GLN A 13 -36.65 -4.95 0.29
C GLN A 13 -35.39 -5.25 1.11
N SER A 14 -35.37 -6.38 1.82
CA SER A 14 -34.20 -6.81 2.60
C SER A 14 -33.01 -7.11 1.69
N PHE A 15 -33.22 -7.83 0.59
CA PHE A 15 -32.16 -8.11 -0.38
C PHE A 15 -31.60 -6.84 -1.01
N VAL A 16 -32.46 -5.87 -1.36
CA VAL A 16 -32.01 -4.59 -1.91
C VAL A 16 -31.20 -3.79 -0.89
N ALA A 17 -31.63 -3.77 0.38
CA ALA A 17 -30.91 -3.10 1.45
C ALA A 17 -29.53 -3.72 1.70
N GLU A 18 -29.47 -5.06 1.77
CA GLU A 18 -28.21 -5.78 1.94
C GLU A 18 -27.28 -5.59 0.74
N PHE A 19 -27.80 -5.68 -0.49
CA PHE A 19 -27.03 -5.42 -1.70
C PHE A 19 -26.43 -4.02 -1.72
N ASN A 20 -27.19 -2.99 -1.32
CA ASN A 20 -26.68 -1.62 -1.22
C ASN A 20 -25.62 -1.48 -0.12
N THR A 21 -25.80 -2.16 1.01
CA THR A 21 -24.81 -2.20 2.09
C THR A 21 -23.49 -2.82 1.62
N LEU A 22 -23.55 -3.93 0.88
CA LEU A 22 -22.36 -4.60 0.36
C LEU A 22 -21.62 -3.72 -0.66
N LYS A 23 -22.34 -3.05 -1.58
CA LYS A 23 -21.72 -2.11 -2.53
C LYS A 23 -20.99 -0.96 -1.81
N MET A 24 -21.58 -0.41 -0.76
CA MET A 24 -20.95 0.66 0.02
C MET A 24 -19.66 0.17 0.68
N LYS A 25 -19.70 -1.02 1.32
CA LYS A 25 -18.50 -1.63 1.92
C LYS A 25 -17.38 -1.89 0.90
N ILE A 26 -17.72 -2.27 -0.33
CA ILE A 26 -16.74 -2.41 -1.42
C ILE A 26 -16.10 -1.06 -1.74
N GLY A 27 -16.91 0.01 -1.82
CA GLY A 27 -16.40 1.37 -2.02
C GLY A 27 -15.44 1.79 -0.90
N ASP A 28 -15.83 1.59 0.36
CA ASP A 28 -15.00 1.90 1.52
C ASP A 28 -13.68 1.12 1.52
N ALA A 29 -13.73 -0.16 1.13
CA ALA A 29 -12.54 -1.01 1.04
C ALA A 29 -11.57 -0.54 -0.05
N GLU A 30 -12.08 -0.11 -1.22
CA GLU A 30 -11.21 0.41 -2.29
C GLU A 30 -10.56 1.73 -1.86
N LEU A 31 -11.31 2.63 -1.21
CA LEU A 31 -10.75 3.87 -0.65
C LEU A 31 -9.65 3.58 0.38
N ALA A 32 -9.89 2.64 1.30
CA ALA A 32 -8.90 2.23 2.30
C ALA A 32 -7.63 1.66 1.65
N LYS A 33 -7.77 0.84 0.61
CA LYS A 33 -6.65 0.30 -0.17
C LYS A 33 -5.87 1.41 -0.87
N THR A 34 -6.53 2.37 -1.52
CA THR A 34 -5.86 3.50 -2.16
C THR A 34 -5.04 4.31 -1.16
N VAL A 35 -5.57 4.56 0.04
CA VAL A 35 -4.83 5.26 1.11
C VAL A 35 -3.58 4.48 1.51
N LEU A 36 -3.66 3.16 1.65
CA LEU A 36 -2.51 2.32 1.99
C LEU A 36 -1.44 2.34 0.89
N LEU A 37 -1.84 2.29 -0.38
CA LEU A 37 -0.91 2.41 -1.50
C LEU A 37 -0.15 3.75 -1.47
N GLY A 38 -0.87 4.86 -1.23
CA GLY A 38 -0.22 6.17 -1.09
C GLY A 38 0.78 6.24 0.07
N LYS A 39 0.51 5.55 1.18
CA LYS A 39 1.47 5.46 2.30
C LYS A 39 2.72 4.66 1.93
N VAL A 40 2.58 3.59 1.15
CA VAL A 40 3.71 2.81 0.64
C VAL A 40 4.60 3.67 -0.24
N ASP A 41 4.00 4.43 -1.16
CA ASP A 41 4.76 5.29 -2.07
C ASP A 41 5.47 6.42 -1.33
N LYS A 42 4.81 7.02 -0.33
CA LYS A 42 5.43 8.02 0.54
C LYS A 42 6.64 7.46 1.30
N LEU A 43 6.49 6.28 1.89
CA LEU A 43 7.57 5.64 2.64
C LEU A 43 8.77 5.29 1.75
N LYS A 44 8.53 4.85 0.51
CA LYS A 44 9.61 4.62 -0.45
C LYS A 44 10.37 5.90 -0.77
N ALA A 45 9.66 7.01 -0.97
CA ALA A 45 10.30 8.31 -1.21
C ALA A 45 11.13 8.75 0.01
N GLU A 46 10.55 8.70 1.21
CA GLU A 46 11.24 9.04 2.46
C GLU A 46 12.48 8.16 2.70
N TYR A 47 12.41 6.87 2.37
CA TYR A 47 13.54 5.96 2.46
C TYR A 47 14.64 6.31 1.46
N ASN A 48 14.30 6.59 0.20
CA ASN A 48 15.28 7.00 -0.81
C ASN A 48 15.97 8.33 -0.43
N ASP A 49 15.22 9.28 0.10
CA ASP A 49 15.78 10.55 0.59
C ASP A 49 16.78 10.28 1.73
N TYR A 50 16.42 9.40 2.66
CA TYR A 50 17.32 9.01 3.74
C TYR A 50 18.55 8.24 3.26
N GLU A 51 18.44 7.38 2.25
CA GLU A 51 19.60 6.72 1.63
C GLU A 51 20.54 7.74 0.99
N ASN A 52 20.01 8.79 0.35
CA ASN A 52 20.83 9.88 -0.18
C ASN A 52 21.60 10.59 0.94
N ASP A 53 20.93 10.92 2.06
CA ASP A 53 21.59 11.52 3.23
C ASP A 53 22.71 10.62 3.78
N LEU A 54 22.50 9.30 3.80
CA LEU A 54 23.51 8.34 4.24
C LEU A 54 24.67 8.24 3.25
N MET A 55 24.43 8.27 1.94
CA MET A 55 25.49 8.30 0.92
C MET A 55 26.33 9.58 1.02
N GLU A 56 25.71 10.73 1.28
CA GLU A 56 26.45 11.98 1.52
C GLU A 56 27.34 11.88 2.77
N LYS A 57 26.87 11.18 3.81
CA LYS A 57 27.59 11.04 5.08
C LYS A 57 28.70 9.98 5.07
N TYR A 58 28.48 8.84 4.42
CA TYR A 58 29.35 7.67 4.52
C TYR A 58 30.14 7.34 3.23
N GLY A 59 29.83 8.00 2.11
CA GLY A 59 30.43 7.80 0.80
C GLY A 59 29.40 7.35 -0.23
N LYS A 60 29.58 7.73 -1.51
CA LYS A 60 28.66 7.38 -2.62
C LYS A 60 28.56 5.87 -2.88
N ASP A 61 29.54 5.11 -2.41
CA ASP A 61 29.68 3.66 -2.51
C ASP A 61 29.19 2.93 -1.25
N ALA A 62 28.69 3.66 -0.26
CA ALA A 62 28.18 3.11 0.99
C ALA A 62 26.83 2.41 0.77
N VAL A 63 26.76 1.14 1.16
CA VAL A 63 25.53 0.33 1.20
C VAL A 63 25.22 0.02 2.65
N VAL A 64 23.98 0.29 3.07
CA VAL A 64 23.53 0.01 4.44
C VAL A 64 22.92 -1.38 4.49
N ASN A 65 23.46 -2.25 5.33
CA ASN A 65 22.78 -3.50 5.66
C ASN A 65 21.59 -3.19 6.58
N VAL A 66 20.38 -3.29 6.06
CA VAL A 66 19.15 -2.99 6.82
C VAL A 66 18.87 -3.93 8.01
N GLN A 67 19.54 -5.08 8.09
CA GLN A 67 19.38 -6.04 9.19
C GLN A 67 20.38 -5.79 10.32
N THR A 68 21.63 -5.43 9.98
CA THR A 68 22.72 -5.26 10.97
C THR A 68 23.07 -3.80 11.25
N GLY A 69 22.67 -2.88 10.37
CA GLY A 69 23.05 -1.47 10.41
C GLY A 69 24.49 -1.20 9.95
N GLU A 70 25.21 -2.22 9.49
CA GLU A 70 26.59 -2.08 9.02
C GLU A 70 26.63 -1.34 7.68
N ILE A 71 27.57 -0.39 7.56
CA ILE A 71 27.87 0.26 6.30
C ILE A 71 28.98 -0.51 5.60
N THR A 72 28.64 -1.19 4.51
CA THR A 72 29.63 -1.77 3.61
C THR A 72 29.92 -0.79 2.49
N ARG A 73 31.10 -0.90 1.88
CA ARG A 73 31.42 -0.17 0.65
C ARG A 73 31.55 -1.19 -0.44
N ASN A 74 30.88 -0.98 -1.56
CA ASN A 74 31.14 -1.80 -2.73
C ASN A 74 32.54 -1.44 -3.22
N SER A 75 33.53 -2.23 -2.81
CA SER A 75 34.86 -2.17 -3.39
C SER A 75 34.74 -2.62 -4.84
N GLU A 76 34.53 -1.68 -5.75
CA GLU A 76 35.03 -1.84 -7.11
C GLU A 76 36.55 -1.91 -7.02
N GLU A 77 37.09 -3.09 -6.69
CA GLU A 77 38.35 -3.49 -7.29
C GLU A 77 38.05 -3.60 -8.79
N LYS A 78 38.31 -2.51 -9.51
CA LYS A 78 38.66 -2.61 -10.92
C LYS A 78 39.90 -3.48 -10.97
N GLU A 79 39.73 -4.78 -11.23
CA GLU A 79 40.81 -5.62 -11.73
C GLU A 79 41.20 -5.07 -13.10
N ASP A 80 42.15 -4.13 -13.10
CA ASP A 80 43.09 -3.94 -14.20
C ASP A 80 44.11 -5.09 -14.11
N VAL A 81 43.87 -6.22 -14.79
CA VAL A 81 44.91 -7.09 -15.41
C VAL A 81 44.32 -7.87 -16.60
#